data_AF-G5IID0-F1
#
_entry.id   AF-G5IID0-F1
#
_cell.length_a   1.000
_cell.length_b   1.000
_cell.length_c   1.000
_cell.angle_alpha   90.00
_cell.angle_beta   90.00
_cell.angle_gamma   90.00
#
_symmetry.space_group_name_H-M   'P 1'
#
loop_
_entity.id
_entity.type
_entity.pdbx_description
1 polymer ?
#
loop_
_entity_poly.entity_id
_entity_poly.type
_entity_poly.pdbx_seq_one_letter_code
_entity_poly.pdbx_strand_id
1 'polypeptide(L)'
;METVGDRGASRRQERGGRVRKGKRESHFQAVRFGGFEESQIICYLWEIVKSVESVRGNLKRGREPGTAGQADECAEQLTELEKQMRRRVRIEMRRYFVRRRRRNVRILLGAIGAVACIVGIFGFLIGVDRVSGESMYPYLNHGDWIVYSRMGTEIQRGEVVVFVKNGENLVKRVAGVPGDTVEISESGNDVIVNGERIAEHDIHLTDAVQESSFAERKMTEKAGLTDGSQTSQTPFGKPLKMLDGQYMVLGDNRSVSIDSRDSRVGTVAQRDILGKVILVVRAR
;
A
#
# COMPACT_ATOMS: atom_id res chain seq x y z
N MET A 1 18.73 -70.33 -38.68
CA MET A 1 18.21 -71.19 -37.60
C MET A 1 17.25 -70.36 -36.77
N GLU A 2 16.00 -70.82 -36.76
CA GLU A 2 14.91 -70.32 -35.92
C GLU A 2 15.30 -70.39 -34.43
N THR A 3 14.72 -69.53 -33.59
CA THR A 3 13.60 -69.93 -32.73
C THR A 3 12.99 -68.73 -31.99
N VAL A 4 11.66 -68.74 -31.98
CA VAL A 4 10.71 -67.96 -31.20
C VAL A 4 10.50 -68.59 -29.82
N GLY A 5 10.11 -67.79 -28.82
CA GLY A 5 9.48 -68.21 -27.55
C GLY A 5 10.23 -67.65 -26.34
N ASP A 6 9.63 -67.06 -25.30
CA ASP A 6 8.30 -67.34 -24.75
C ASP A 6 7.78 -66.16 -23.88
N ARG A 7 6.49 -66.27 -23.56
CA ARG A 7 5.55 -65.27 -23.07
C ARG A 7 5.65 -65.05 -21.55
N GLY A 8 5.19 -63.87 -21.12
CA GLY A 8 4.85 -63.57 -19.73
C GLY A 8 3.94 -62.36 -19.64
N ALA A 9 2.63 -62.59 -19.73
CA ALA A 9 1.59 -61.58 -19.55
C ALA A 9 1.19 -61.46 -18.06
N SER A 10 0.91 -60.24 -17.59
CA SER A 10 -0.37 -59.87 -16.92
C SER A 10 -0.26 -58.74 -15.88
N ARG A 11 -1.05 -57.69 -16.14
CA ARG A 11 -1.84 -56.84 -15.22
C ARG A 11 -1.18 -55.85 -14.25
N ARG A 12 -1.24 -54.59 -14.68
CA ARG A 12 -2.16 -53.53 -14.16
C ARG A 12 -1.82 -52.89 -12.81
N GLN A 13 -1.21 -51.70 -12.87
CA GLN A 13 -1.84 -50.52 -12.27
C GLN A 13 -1.36 -49.22 -12.95
N GLU A 14 -2.30 -48.54 -13.61
CA GLU A 14 -2.17 -47.16 -14.06
C GLU A 14 -2.26 -46.21 -12.86
N ARG A 15 -1.43 -45.16 -12.82
CA ARG A 15 -1.85 -43.82 -12.37
C ARG A 15 -1.17 -42.72 -13.19
N GLY A 16 -1.81 -42.44 -14.33
CA GLY A 16 -2.03 -41.10 -14.88
C GLY A 16 -0.92 -40.07 -14.75
N GLY A 17 0.13 -40.20 -15.58
CA GLY A 17 1.02 -39.08 -15.89
C GLY A 17 0.21 -37.94 -16.51
N ARG A 18 0.31 -36.74 -15.92
CA ARG A 18 -0.26 -35.50 -16.45
C ARG A 18 0.13 -35.36 -17.92
N VAL A 19 -0.83 -35.59 -18.81
CA VAL A 19 -0.77 -35.12 -20.19
C VAL A 19 -0.60 -33.61 -20.12
N ARG A 20 0.63 -33.13 -20.33
CA ARG A 20 0.88 -31.75 -20.71
C ARG A 20 0.01 -31.53 -21.94
N LYS A 21 -1.16 -30.88 -21.75
CA LYS A 21 -1.95 -30.36 -22.86
C LYS A 21 -1.00 -29.49 -23.64
N GLY A 22 -0.53 -30.03 -24.77
CA GLY A 22 0.20 -29.28 -25.78
C GLY A 22 -0.57 -28.00 -25.96
N LYS A 23 0.11 -26.90 -25.64
CA LYS A 23 -0.33 -25.56 -25.97
C LYS A 23 -0.65 -25.67 -27.45
N ARG A 24 -1.94 -25.66 -27.82
CA ARG A 24 -2.32 -25.49 -29.22
C ARG A 24 -1.79 -24.11 -29.54
N GLU A 25 -0.59 -24.07 -30.09
CA GLU A 25 0.01 -22.90 -30.66
C GLU A 25 -1.01 -22.42 -31.68
N SER A 26 -1.74 -21.37 -31.32
CA SER A 26 -2.54 -20.67 -32.29
C SER A 26 -1.53 -20.10 -33.28
N HIS A 27 -1.44 -20.72 -34.44
CA HIS A 27 -0.58 -20.36 -35.58
C HIS A 27 -0.73 -18.92 -36.10
N PHE A 28 -1.50 -18.08 -35.42
CA PHE A 28 -1.39 -16.63 -35.53
C PHE A 28 -0.51 -16.13 -34.38
N GLN A 29 0.78 -16.33 -34.56
CA GLN A 29 1.80 -15.41 -34.08
C GLN A 29 1.28 -14.00 -34.36
N ALA A 30 1.36 -13.11 -33.38
CA ALA A 30 1.08 -11.69 -33.57
C ALA A 30 2.14 -11.12 -34.53
N VAL A 31 2.03 -11.45 -35.81
CA VAL A 31 2.82 -10.86 -36.87
C VAL A 31 2.30 -9.44 -36.97
N ARG A 32 3.09 -8.50 -36.45
CA ARG A 32 2.95 -7.08 -36.81
C ARG A 32 3.19 -6.99 -38.31
N PHE A 33 2.16 -7.24 -39.11
CA PHE A 33 2.19 -6.93 -40.53
C PHE A 33 2.26 -5.41 -40.65
N GLY A 34 3.44 -4.88 -41.02
CA GLY A 34 3.59 -3.54 -41.58
C GLY A 34 3.10 -2.36 -40.73
N GLY A 35 3.26 -2.39 -39.41
CA GLY A 35 2.98 -1.22 -38.55
C GLY A 35 1.51 -0.93 -38.25
N PHE A 36 0.58 -1.81 -38.65
CA PHE A 36 -0.85 -1.63 -38.41
C PHE A 36 -1.30 -2.22 -37.06
N GLU A 37 -2.09 -1.49 -36.27
CA GLU A 37 -2.73 -2.00 -35.05
C GLU A 37 -3.87 -2.98 -35.39
N GLU A 38 -4.13 -3.99 -34.54
CA GLU A 38 -5.23 -4.98 -34.74
C GLU A 38 -6.59 -4.33 -35.03
N SER A 39 -6.89 -3.18 -34.42
CA SER A 39 -8.11 -2.40 -34.69
C SER A 39 -8.16 -1.88 -36.11
N GLN A 40 -7.04 -1.39 -36.62
CA GLN A 40 -6.95 -0.81 -37.95
C GLN A 40 -7.11 -1.90 -39.01
N ILE A 41 -6.52 -3.08 -38.84
CA ILE A 41 -6.69 -4.22 -39.75
C ILE A 41 -8.17 -4.62 -39.88
N ILE A 42 -8.90 -4.61 -38.75
CA ILE A 42 -10.34 -4.92 -38.74
C ILE A 42 -11.17 -3.84 -39.45
N CYS A 43 -10.83 -2.55 -39.28
CA CYS A 43 -11.46 -1.46 -40.01
C CYS A 43 -11.18 -1.55 -41.53
N TYR A 44 -9.94 -1.84 -41.91
CA TYR A 44 -9.54 -2.05 -43.31
C TYR A 44 -10.32 -3.21 -43.95
N LEU A 45 -10.41 -4.35 -43.26
CA LEU A 45 -11.22 -5.49 -43.72
C LEU A 45 -12.70 -5.12 -43.91
N TRP A 46 -13.24 -4.27 -43.03
CA TRP A 46 -14.62 -3.79 -43.16
C TRP A 46 -14.80 -2.83 -44.34
N GLU A 47 -13.84 -1.92 -44.58
CA GLU A 47 -13.85 -1.05 -45.76
C GLU A 47 -13.76 -1.82 -47.07
N ILE A 48 -12.95 -2.88 -47.11
CA ILE A 48 -12.89 -3.79 -48.26
C ILE A 48 -14.24 -4.45 -48.51
N VAL A 49 -14.94 -4.90 -47.47
CA VAL A 49 -16.30 -5.45 -47.62
C VAL A 49 -17.27 -4.40 -48.15
N LYS A 50 -17.19 -3.16 -47.65
CA LYS A 50 -18.06 -2.04 -48.05
C LYS A 50 -17.77 -1.55 -49.49
N SER A 51 -16.51 -1.60 -49.94
CA SER A 51 -16.14 -1.22 -51.30
C SER A 51 -16.66 -2.24 -52.33
N VAL A 52 -16.62 -3.54 -52.00
CA VAL A 52 -17.22 -4.61 -52.82
C VAL A 52 -18.74 -4.43 -52.95
N GLU A 53 -19.41 -4.03 -51.86
CA GLU A 53 -20.85 -3.71 -51.87
C GLU A 53 -21.19 -2.58 -52.86
N SER A 54 -20.39 -1.51 -52.84
CA SER A 54 -20.55 -0.35 -53.73
C SER A 54 -20.44 -0.74 -55.21
N VAL A 55 -19.41 -1.52 -55.55
CA VAL A 55 -19.16 -1.98 -56.93
C VAL A 55 -20.32 -2.84 -57.44
N ARG A 56 -20.84 -3.76 -56.63
CA ARG A 56 -22.03 -4.56 -57.00
C ARG A 56 -23.28 -3.69 -57.21
N GLY A 57 -23.49 -2.70 -56.35
CA GLY A 57 -24.61 -1.77 -56.47
C GLY A 57 -24.59 -0.93 -57.75
N ASN A 58 -23.41 -0.68 -58.31
CA ASN A 58 -23.23 0.00 -59.59
C ASN A 58 -23.42 -0.96 -60.77
N LEU A 59 -22.88 -2.19 -60.69
CA LEU A 59 -23.08 -3.24 -61.70
C LEU A 59 -24.55 -3.58 -61.95
N LYS A 60 -25.38 -3.61 -60.89
CA LYS A 60 -26.83 -3.83 -61.02
C LYS A 60 -27.58 -2.66 -61.69
N ARG A 61 -27.03 -1.45 -61.66
CA ARG A 61 -27.66 -0.23 -62.21
C ARG A 61 -27.30 0.03 -63.68
N GLY A 62 -26.19 -0.52 -64.19
CA GLY A 62 -25.68 -0.28 -65.54
C GLY A 62 -25.96 -1.38 -66.57
N ARG A 63 -26.97 -2.24 -66.38
CA ARG A 63 -27.17 -3.44 -67.20
C ARG A 63 -28.10 -3.20 -68.40
N GLU A 64 -27.61 -3.44 -69.61
CA GLU A 64 -28.44 -3.54 -70.83
C GLU A 64 -28.91 -4.99 -71.10
N PRO A 65 -30.05 -5.22 -71.79
CA PRO A 65 -30.75 -6.52 -71.80
C PRO A 65 -30.11 -7.67 -72.62
N GLY A 66 -28.92 -7.50 -73.22
CA GLY A 66 -28.40 -8.43 -74.25
C GLY A 66 -27.31 -9.42 -73.84
N THR A 67 -26.55 -9.17 -72.77
CA THR A 67 -25.37 -9.97 -72.36
C THR A 67 -25.61 -10.72 -71.04
N ALA A 68 -26.69 -11.51 -71.01
CA ALA A 68 -27.29 -11.99 -69.76
C ALA A 68 -26.49 -13.10 -69.03
N GLY A 69 -26.02 -14.14 -69.73
CA GLY A 69 -25.54 -15.36 -69.08
C GLY A 69 -24.27 -15.22 -68.22
N GLN A 70 -23.22 -14.57 -68.75
CA GLN A 70 -21.91 -14.51 -68.09
C GLN A 70 -21.84 -13.43 -67.00
N ALA A 71 -22.65 -12.38 -67.13
CA ALA A 71 -22.77 -11.31 -66.14
C ALA A 71 -23.61 -11.74 -64.91
N ASP A 72 -24.63 -12.59 -65.11
CA ASP A 72 -25.40 -13.15 -63.99
C ASP A 72 -24.57 -14.11 -63.14
N GLU A 73 -23.79 -14.99 -63.78
CA GLU A 73 -22.92 -15.94 -63.09
C GLU A 73 -21.83 -15.22 -62.26
N CYS A 74 -21.24 -14.17 -62.81
CA CYS A 74 -20.26 -13.33 -62.11
C CYS A 74 -20.91 -12.55 -60.94
N ALA A 75 -22.13 -12.04 -61.13
CA ALA A 75 -22.87 -11.37 -60.05
C ALA A 75 -23.23 -12.33 -58.91
N GLU A 76 -23.58 -13.57 -59.22
CA GLU A 76 -23.88 -14.61 -58.24
C GLU A 76 -22.63 -15.00 -57.44
N GLN A 77 -21.50 -15.23 -58.12
CA GLN A 77 -20.19 -15.49 -57.49
C GLN A 77 -19.76 -14.36 -56.55
N LEU A 78 -19.96 -13.10 -56.95
CA LEU A 78 -19.68 -11.94 -56.10
C LEU A 78 -20.58 -11.89 -54.87
N THR A 79 -21.87 -12.25 -55.00
CA THR A 79 -22.78 -12.27 -53.85
C THR A 79 -22.40 -13.34 -52.83
N GLU A 80 -21.91 -14.49 -53.30
CA GLU A 80 -21.55 -15.59 -52.41
C GLU A 80 -20.19 -15.35 -51.74
N LEU A 81 -19.23 -14.77 -52.47
CA LEU A 81 -17.98 -14.29 -51.90
C LEU A 81 -18.22 -13.23 -50.82
N GLU A 82 -19.14 -12.30 -51.06
CA GLU A 82 -19.53 -11.26 -50.10
C GLU A 82 -20.14 -11.88 -48.83
N LYS A 83 -21.10 -12.81 -48.95
CA LYS A 83 -21.67 -13.50 -47.78
C LYS A 83 -20.58 -14.24 -46.99
N GLN A 84 -19.63 -14.88 -47.67
CA GLN A 84 -18.52 -15.56 -47.04
C GLN A 84 -17.59 -14.58 -46.30
N MET A 85 -17.20 -13.48 -46.94
CA MET A 85 -16.36 -12.43 -46.33
C MET A 85 -17.05 -11.80 -45.12
N ARG A 86 -18.34 -11.43 -45.23
CA ARG A 86 -19.12 -10.90 -44.10
C ARG A 86 -19.14 -11.86 -42.91
N ARG A 87 -19.39 -13.15 -43.15
CA ARG A 87 -19.42 -14.16 -42.08
C ARG A 87 -18.06 -14.24 -41.38
N ARG A 88 -16.96 -14.27 -42.14
CA ARG A 88 -15.60 -14.34 -41.57
C ARG A 88 -15.23 -13.07 -40.79
N VAL A 89 -15.46 -11.89 -41.37
CA VAL A 89 -15.18 -10.61 -40.71
C VAL A 89 -16.02 -10.45 -39.44
N ARG A 90 -17.31 -10.83 -39.46
CA ARG A 90 -18.17 -10.77 -38.27
C ARG A 90 -17.70 -11.69 -37.14
N ILE A 91 -17.24 -12.90 -37.47
CA ILE A 91 -16.69 -13.84 -36.48
C ILE A 91 -15.40 -13.29 -35.87
N GLU A 92 -14.49 -12.77 -36.69
CA GLU A 92 -13.24 -12.19 -36.20
C GLU A 92 -13.46 -10.91 -35.41
N MET A 93 -14.37 -10.03 -35.84
CA MET A 93 -14.81 -8.86 -35.05
C MET A 93 -15.37 -9.30 -33.70
N ARG A 94 -16.26 -10.31 -33.66
CA ARG A 94 -16.86 -10.78 -32.40
C ARG A 94 -15.79 -11.35 -31.46
N ARG A 95 -14.83 -12.12 -31.99
CA ARG A 95 -13.68 -12.63 -31.21
C ARG A 95 -12.78 -11.50 -30.71
N TYR A 96 -12.50 -10.50 -31.54
CA TYR A 96 -11.73 -9.33 -31.20
C TYR A 96 -12.39 -8.54 -30.06
N PHE A 97 -13.66 -8.19 -30.19
CA PHE A 97 -14.40 -7.46 -29.16
C PHE A 97 -14.47 -8.24 -27.84
N VAL A 98 -14.68 -9.56 -27.88
CA VAL A 98 -14.67 -10.40 -26.68
C VAL A 98 -13.28 -10.44 -26.02
N ARG A 99 -12.19 -10.57 -26.81
CA ARG A 99 -10.81 -10.54 -26.29
C ARG A 99 -10.44 -9.16 -25.72
N ARG A 100 -10.78 -8.08 -26.42
CA ARG A 100 -10.55 -6.69 -26.00
C ARG A 100 -11.34 -6.37 -24.74
N ARG A 101 -12.61 -6.77 -24.65
CA ARG A 101 -13.43 -6.63 -23.44
C ARG A 101 -12.86 -7.39 -22.26
N ARG A 102 -12.41 -8.64 -22.43
CA ARG A 102 -11.77 -9.41 -21.36
C ARG A 102 -10.46 -8.79 -20.88
N ARG A 103 -9.63 -8.25 -21.78
CA ARG A 103 -8.39 -7.55 -21.42
C ARG A 103 -8.70 -6.30 -20.61
N ASN A 104 -9.62 -5.45 -21.09
CA ASN A 104 -10.02 -4.23 -20.41
C ASN A 104 -10.67 -4.52 -19.05
N VAL A 105 -11.49 -5.58 -18.94
CA VAL A 105 -12.09 -6.00 -17.67
C VAL A 105 -11.02 -6.46 -16.67
N ARG A 106 -9.99 -7.19 -17.09
CA ARG A 106 -8.88 -7.56 -16.19
C ARG A 106 -8.09 -6.36 -15.70
N ILE A 107 -7.80 -5.42 -16.60
CA ILE A 107 -7.10 -4.18 -16.25
C ILE A 107 -7.95 -3.37 -15.26
N LEU A 108 -9.26 -3.25 -15.52
CA LEU A 108 -10.19 -2.56 -14.63
C LEU A 108 -10.27 -3.22 -13.25
N LEU A 109 -10.43 -4.55 -13.20
CA LEU A 109 -10.45 -5.29 -11.93
C LEU A 109 -9.13 -5.15 -11.17
N GLY A 110 -7.99 -5.17 -11.87
CA GLY A 110 -6.68 -4.93 -11.29
C GLY A 110 -6.56 -3.52 -10.71
N ALA A 111 -7.04 -2.50 -11.42
CA ALA A 111 -7.04 -1.12 -10.96
C ALA A 111 -7.93 -0.93 -9.72
N ILE A 112 -9.14 -1.51 -9.72
CA ILE A 112 -10.05 -1.49 -8.57
C ILE A 112 -9.40 -2.17 -7.36
N GLY A 113 -8.77 -3.34 -7.57
CA GLY A 113 -8.03 -4.04 -6.52
C GLY A 113 -6.89 -3.18 -5.95
N ALA A 114 -6.12 -2.51 -6.81
CA ALA A 114 -5.04 -1.63 -6.36
C ALA A 114 -5.56 -0.44 -5.53
N VAL A 115 -6.64 0.23 -5.96
CA VAL A 115 -7.26 1.32 -5.21
C VAL A 115 -7.80 0.82 -3.87
N ALA A 116 -8.48 -0.33 -3.84
CA ALA A 116 -8.96 -0.93 -2.61
C ALA A 116 -7.82 -1.28 -1.64
N CYS A 117 -6.69 -1.79 -2.15
CA CYS A 117 -5.50 -2.03 -1.35
C CYS A 117 -4.94 -0.73 -0.75
N ILE A 118 -4.84 0.35 -1.55
CA ILE A 118 -4.36 1.65 -1.07
C ILE A 118 -5.29 2.17 0.05
N VAL A 119 -6.60 2.17 -0.18
CA VAL A 119 -7.59 2.60 0.83
C VAL A 119 -7.52 1.72 2.08
N GLY A 120 -7.34 0.40 1.94
CA GLY A 120 -7.15 -0.50 3.06
C GLY A 120 -5.89 -0.19 3.87
N ILE A 121 -4.77 0.09 3.19
CA ILE A 121 -3.51 0.44 3.84
C ILE A 121 -3.64 1.76 4.61
N PHE A 122 -4.13 2.83 3.99
CA PHE A 122 -4.28 4.13 4.66
C PHE A 122 -5.46 4.19 5.65
N GLY A 123 -6.43 3.28 5.53
CA GLY A 123 -7.56 3.19 6.46
C GLY A 123 -7.23 2.39 7.72
N PHE A 124 -6.52 1.26 7.57
CA PHE A 124 -6.33 0.30 8.66
C PHE A 124 -4.90 0.18 9.16
N LEU A 125 -3.89 0.40 8.32
CA LEU A 125 -2.50 0.10 8.67
C LEU A 125 -1.68 1.36 8.97
N ILE A 126 -1.89 2.42 8.20
CA ILE A 126 -1.05 3.61 8.22
C ILE A 126 -1.93 4.85 8.31
N GLY A 127 -1.61 5.74 9.25
CA GLY A 127 -2.17 7.08 9.29
C GLY A 127 -1.15 8.14 8.91
N VAL A 128 -1.63 9.26 8.39
CA VAL A 128 -0.82 10.44 8.08
C VAL A 128 -1.46 11.63 8.78
N ASP A 129 -0.66 12.42 9.50
CA ASP A 129 -1.12 13.63 10.17
C ASP A 129 -0.09 14.76 10.01
N ARG A 130 -0.53 15.99 10.21
CA ARG A 130 0.34 17.18 10.19
C ARG A 130 0.53 17.69 11.60
N VAL A 131 1.78 17.83 12.02
CA VAL A 131 2.13 18.29 13.36
C VAL A 131 1.72 19.75 13.54
N SER A 132 0.92 19.99 14.58
CA SER A 132 0.54 21.33 15.02
C SER A 132 1.12 21.60 16.43
N GLY A 133 1.79 22.73 16.60
CA GLY A 133 2.47 23.10 17.85
C GLY A 133 3.92 22.60 17.99
N GLU A 134 4.55 23.02 19.10
CA GLU A 134 5.99 22.86 19.38
C GLU A 134 6.29 21.87 20.53
N SER A 135 5.27 21.17 21.03
CA SER A 135 5.40 20.29 22.21
C SER A 135 6.39 19.13 22.03
N MET A 136 6.71 18.80 20.79
CA MET A 136 7.63 17.73 20.42
C MET A 136 8.95 18.25 19.84
N TYR A 137 9.21 19.56 19.89
CA TYR A 137 10.49 20.14 19.49
C TYR A 137 11.62 19.64 20.41
N PRO A 138 12.82 19.31 19.89
CA PRO A 138 13.26 19.45 18.49
C PRO A 138 12.98 18.24 17.58
N TYR A 139 12.36 17.17 18.11
CA TYR A 139 12.12 15.94 17.35
C TYR A 139 11.08 16.14 16.23
N LEU A 140 9.96 16.79 16.55
CA LEU A 140 8.97 17.22 15.56
C LEU A 140 8.81 18.74 15.60
N ASN A 141 8.84 19.35 14.43
CA ASN A 141 8.61 20.77 14.23
C ASN A 141 7.16 21.02 13.81
N HIS A 142 6.65 22.21 14.11
CA HIS A 142 5.38 22.64 13.54
C HIS A 142 5.39 22.55 12.00
N GLY A 143 4.36 21.93 11.44
CA GLY A 143 4.21 21.75 10.00
C GLY A 143 4.85 20.48 9.42
N ASP A 144 5.58 19.70 10.22
CA ASP A 144 6.06 18.37 9.80
C ASP A 144 4.88 17.46 9.45
N TRP A 145 5.05 16.66 8.40
CA TRP A 145 4.15 15.56 8.11
C TRP A 145 4.66 14.30 8.81
N ILE A 146 3.78 13.65 9.57
CA ILE A 146 4.11 12.38 10.25
C ILE A 146 3.30 11.24 9.65
N VAL A 147 3.93 10.09 9.55
CA VAL A 147 3.29 8.83 9.20
C VAL A 147 3.39 7.92 10.41
N TYR A 148 2.27 7.35 10.84
CA TYR A 148 2.20 6.46 11.98
C TYR A 148 1.58 5.10 11.62
N SER A 149 2.13 4.04 12.21
CA SER A 149 1.64 2.67 12.07
C SER A 149 0.57 2.37 13.11
N ARG A 150 -0.58 1.90 12.64
CA ARG A 150 -1.68 1.38 13.47
C ARG A 150 -1.54 -0.10 13.80
N MET A 151 -0.52 -0.78 13.23
CA MET A 151 -0.30 -2.20 13.47
C MET A 151 0.07 -2.44 14.93
N GLY A 152 -0.51 -3.48 15.52
CA GLY A 152 -0.46 -3.82 16.95
C GLY A 152 0.90 -4.30 17.46
N THR A 153 1.96 -3.54 17.19
CA THR A 153 3.21 -3.69 17.93
C THR A 153 3.02 -3.18 19.34
N GLU A 154 3.58 -3.91 20.30
CA GLU A 154 3.64 -3.47 21.69
C GLU A 154 4.39 -2.14 21.76
N ILE A 155 3.76 -1.14 22.36
CA ILE A 155 4.30 0.21 22.48
C ILE A 155 5.36 0.21 23.58
N GLN A 156 6.55 0.67 23.22
CA GLN A 156 7.72 0.67 24.10
C GLN A 156 8.02 2.08 24.63
N ARG A 157 8.80 2.14 25.71
CA ARG A 157 9.35 3.42 26.20
C ARG A 157 10.21 4.09 25.13
N GLY A 158 10.16 5.41 25.08
CA GLY A 158 10.88 6.24 24.11
C GLY A 158 10.19 6.36 22.75
N GLU A 159 9.16 5.57 22.45
CA GLU A 159 8.43 5.66 21.19
C GLU A 159 7.53 6.89 21.14
N VAL A 160 7.38 7.47 19.94
CA VAL A 160 6.47 8.60 19.71
C VAL A 160 5.15 8.07 19.18
N VAL A 161 4.05 8.44 19.83
CA VAL A 161 2.72 7.93 19.54
C VAL A 161 1.75 9.07 19.23
N VAL A 162 0.80 8.79 18.35
CA VAL A 162 -0.35 9.65 18.08
C VAL A 162 -1.55 9.05 18.81
N PHE A 163 -2.26 9.86 19.58
CA PHE A 163 -3.43 9.42 20.35
C PHE A 163 -4.51 10.50 20.35
N VAL A 164 -5.76 10.08 20.59
CA VAL A 164 -6.90 10.99 20.68
C VAL A 164 -7.15 11.36 22.13
N LYS A 165 -7.24 12.65 22.43
CA LYS A 165 -7.70 13.15 23.73
C LYS A 165 -8.63 14.32 23.51
N ASN A 166 -9.80 14.30 24.15
CA ASN A 166 -10.81 15.36 24.07
C ASN A 166 -11.22 15.73 22.62
N GLY A 167 -11.16 14.76 21.69
CA GLY A 167 -11.49 14.98 20.28
C GLY A 167 -10.33 15.50 19.42
N GLU A 168 -9.14 15.72 20.00
CA GLU A 168 -7.96 16.19 19.30
C GLU A 168 -6.90 15.09 19.19
N ASN A 169 -6.18 15.06 18.06
CA ASN A 169 -5.01 14.21 17.90
C ASN A 169 -3.80 14.90 18.55
N LEU A 170 -3.19 14.22 19.51
CA LEU A 170 -1.98 14.66 20.17
C LEU A 170 -0.83 13.72 19.85
N VAL A 171 0.37 14.29 19.73
CA VAL A 171 1.60 13.54 19.52
C VAL A 171 2.50 13.75 20.72
N LYS A 172 2.92 12.66 21.35
CA LYS A 172 3.79 12.65 22.54
C LYS A 172 4.68 11.43 22.55
N ARG A 173 5.73 11.46 23.37
CA ARG A 173 6.64 10.33 23.58
C ARG A 173 6.26 9.54 24.82
N VAL A 174 6.33 8.22 24.72
CA VAL A 174 6.04 7.30 25.82
C VAL A 174 7.17 7.32 26.83
N ALA A 175 6.86 7.74 28.06
CA ALA A 175 7.78 7.75 29.19
C ALA A 175 7.61 6.53 30.10
N GLY A 176 6.39 6.00 30.20
CA GLY A 176 6.08 4.81 30.99
C GLY A 176 5.10 3.90 30.28
N VAL A 177 5.32 2.59 30.38
CA VAL A 177 4.48 1.53 29.82
C VAL A 177 3.76 0.77 30.95
N PRO A 178 2.75 -0.06 30.64
CA PRO A 178 2.07 -0.87 31.66
C PRO A 178 3.03 -1.61 32.58
N GLY A 179 2.80 -1.52 33.90
CA GLY A 179 3.64 -2.13 34.93
C GLY A 179 4.74 -1.22 35.48
N ASP A 180 5.11 -0.15 34.79
CA ASP A 180 6.13 0.78 35.26
C ASP A 180 5.68 1.59 36.48
N THR A 181 6.62 1.96 37.33
CA THR A 181 6.46 3.02 38.33
C THR A 181 7.27 4.22 37.88
N VAL A 182 6.61 5.33 37.57
CA VAL A 182 7.24 6.54 37.04
C VAL A 182 7.20 7.65 38.09
N GLU A 183 8.35 8.25 38.33
CA GLU A 183 8.53 9.46 39.13
C GLU A 183 9.10 10.56 38.25
N ILE A 184 8.54 11.76 38.34
CA ILE A 184 8.92 12.90 37.50
C ILE A 184 9.24 14.10 38.38
N SER A 185 10.32 14.82 38.08
CA SER A 185 10.62 16.08 38.74
C SER A 185 9.55 17.15 38.48
N GLU A 186 9.45 18.16 39.33
CA GLU A 186 8.50 19.26 39.09
C GLU A 186 8.72 19.95 37.72
N SER A 187 9.98 20.05 37.27
CA SER A 187 10.32 20.57 35.94
C SER A 187 9.95 19.64 34.79
N GLY A 188 9.85 18.33 35.06
CA GLY A 188 9.66 17.30 34.04
C GLY A 188 10.92 16.90 33.28
N ASN A 189 12.09 17.46 33.59
CA ASN A 189 13.34 17.13 32.90
C ASN A 189 13.93 15.80 33.38
N ASP A 190 13.66 15.44 34.64
CA ASP A 190 14.14 14.19 35.21
C ASP A 190 12.98 13.21 35.36
N VAL A 191 13.15 12.04 34.74
CA VAL A 191 12.21 10.92 34.80
C VAL A 191 12.93 9.72 35.38
N ILE A 192 12.39 9.17 36.46
CA ILE A 192 12.83 7.93 37.07
C ILE A 192 11.77 6.87 36.77
N VAL A 193 12.19 5.72 36.25
CA VAL A 193 11.31 4.60 35.96
C VAL A 193 11.82 3.38 36.70
N ASN A 194 10.97 2.78 37.53
CA ASN A 194 11.30 1.62 38.37
C ASN A 194 12.55 1.84 39.24
N GLY A 195 12.78 3.08 39.69
CA GLY A 195 13.94 3.45 40.52
C GLY A 195 15.21 3.81 39.75
N GLU A 196 15.22 3.67 38.42
CA GLU A 196 16.35 4.03 37.56
C GLU A 196 16.09 5.37 36.87
N ARG A 197 17.05 6.31 36.97
CA ARG A 197 16.97 7.60 36.27
C ARG A 197 17.25 7.38 34.79
N ILE A 198 16.27 7.67 33.95
CA ILE A 198 16.45 7.58 32.49
C ILE A 198 17.15 8.86 32.03
N ALA A 199 18.28 8.73 31.34
CA ALA A 199 18.94 9.89 30.75
C ALA A 199 18.07 10.45 29.61
N GLU A 200 17.97 11.78 29.49
CA GLU A 200 17.22 12.43 28.40
C GLU A 200 17.67 11.97 27.00
N HIS A 201 18.91 11.51 26.85
CA HIS A 201 19.43 10.94 25.60
C HIS A 201 18.76 9.60 25.22
N ASP A 202 18.29 8.83 26.20
CA ASP A 202 17.55 7.57 25.96
C ASP A 202 16.07 7.82 25.62
N ILE A 203 15.60 9.05 25.83
CA ILE A 203 14.25 9.52 25.51
C ILE A 203 14.26 10.24 24.15
N HIS A 204 15.22 11.13 23.92
CA HIS A 204 15.43 11.78 22.64
C HIS A 204 16.34 10.93 21.75
N LEU A 205 15.75 10.06 20.93
CA LEU A 205 16.43 9.46 19.77
C LEU A 205 16.73 10.56 18.73
N THR A 206 17.68 11.44 19.03
CA THR A 206 18.19 12.46 18.13
C THR A 206 19.71 12.42 18.19
N ASP A 207 20.34 11.86 17.15
CA ASP A 207 21.80 11.91 16.91
C ASP A 207 22.31 13.34 16.59
N ALA A 208 21.66 14.38 17.09
CA ALA A 208 21.96 15.76 16.71
C ALA A 208 21.58 16.80 17.77
N VAL A 209 21.91 16.58 19.05
CA VAL A 209 22.14 17.68 20.00
C VAL A 209 23.21 17.26 21.04
N GLN A 210 24.43 17.01 20.56
CA GLN A 210 25.64 17.28 21.35
C GLN A 210 26.01 18.72 20.96
N GLU A 211 26.03 19.70 21.86
CA GLU A 211 27.15 19.93 22.76
C GLU A 211 26.79 20.81 23.99
N SER A 212 25.57 21.33 24.11
CA SER A 212 25.29 22.39 25.10
C SER A 212 24.90 21.91 26.51
N SER A 213 24.42 20.68 26.70
CA SER A 213 23.94 20.20 28.00
C SER A 213 24.97 19.44 28.84
N PHE A 214 26.12 19.06 28.25
CA PHE A 214 27.18 18.33 28.97
C PHE A 214 28.11 19.26 29.77
N ALA A 215 28.24 20.52 29.35
CA ALA A 215 29.10 21.50 30.02
C ALA A 215 28.53 21.96 31.38
N GLU A 216 27.19 21.97 31.53
CA GLU A 216 26.53 22.50 32.72
C GLU A 216 26.41 21.46 33.86
N ARG A 217 26.27 20.16 33.52
CA ARG A 217 26.16 19.07 34.52
C ARG A 217 27.46 18.75 35.24
N LYS A 218 28.63 19.01 34.63
CA LYS A 218 29.94 18.76 35.27
C LYS A 218 30.30 19.79 36.36
N MET A 219 29.60 20.93 36.41
CA MET A 219 29.79 21.95 37.45
C MET A 219 29.00 21.66 38.73
N THR A 220 27.88 20.93 38.65
CA THR A 220 26.98 20.71 39.80
C THR A 220 27.35 19.49 40.64
N GLU A 221 28.12 18.53 40.09
CA GLU A 221 28.51 17.30 40.81
C GLU A 221 29.65 17.52 41.81
N LYS A 222 30.30 18.70 41.81
CA LYS A 222 31.46 18.99 42.68
C LYS A 222 31.15 19.84 43.92
N ALA A 223 29.88 20.11 44.22
CA ALA A 223 29.47 20.86 45.42
C ALA A 223 28.38 20.09 46.19
N GLY A 224 28.80 19.17 47.07
CA GLY A 224 27.86 18.40 47.88
C GLY A 224 28.52 17.58 48.98
N LEU A 225 29.16 18.26 49.94
CA LEU A 225 29.51 17.72 51.26
C LEU A 225 28.86 18.64 52.31
N THR A 226 28.39 18.02 53.42
CA THR A 226 27.74 18.61 54.63
C THR A 226 26.25 18.91 54.48
N ASP A 227 25.33 18.69 55.43
CA ASP A 227 25.28 18.12 56.78
C ASP A 227 23.79 17.77 57.05
N GLY A 228 23.50 16.87 58.00
CA GLY A 228 22.14 16.42 58.30
C GLY A 228 21.28 17.45 59.05
N SER A 229 20.04 17.67 58.59
CA SER A 229 18.86 17.97 59.42
C SER A 229 17.65 18.36 58.55
N GLN A 230 16.66 17.46 58.50
CA GLN A 230 15.21 17.68 58.37
C GLN A 230 14.57 18.29 57.09
N THR A 231 13.38 17.73 56.82
CA THR A 231 12.24 18.20 55.97
C THR A 231 12.31 18.04 54.44
N SER A 232 11.87 16.86 54.00
CA SER A 232 10.73 16.65 53.08
C SER A 232 10.45 17.67 51.96
N GLN A 233 11.25 17.65 50.91
CA GLN A 233 10.76 17.83 49.54
C GLN A 233 11.60 16.90 48.65
N THR A 234 11.05 15.74 48.28
CA THR A 234 11.66 14.99 47.17
C THR A 234 11.52 15.89 45.94
N PRO A 235 12.60 16.17 45.18
CA PRO A 235 12.52 16.97 43.95
C PRO A 235 11.65 16.30 42.86
N PHE A 236 11.21 15.07 43.14
CA PHE A 236 10.30 14.25 42.35
C PHE A 236 8.91 14.24 42.99
N GLY A 237 7.89 14.31 42.13
CA GLY A 237 6.51 14.10 42.48
C GLY A 237 6.23 12.67 42.95
N LYS A 238 5.00 12.42 43.39
CA LYS A 238 4.59 11.10 43.88
C LYS A 238 4.78 10.02 42.80
N PRO A 239 5.33 8.84 43.14
CA PRO A 239 5.44 7.72 42.20
C PRO A 239 4.07 7.31 41.64
N LEU A 240 3.99 7.21 40.32
CA LEU A 240 2.78 6.81 39.60
C LEU A 240 2.98 5.44 38.97
N LYS A 241 2.23 4.45 39.44
CA LYS A 241 2.22 3.10 38.86
C LYS A 241 1.29 3.05 37.65
N MET A 242 1.82 2.61 36.51
CA MET A 242 1.09 2.40 35.27
C MET A 242 0.25 1.14 35.37
N LEU A 243 -1.06 1.30 35.19
CA LEU A 243 -2.01 0.19 35.11
C LEU A 243 -1.91 -0.50 33.75
N ASP A 244 -2.48 -1.70 33.67
CA ASP A 244 -2.56 -2.45 32.42
C ASP A 244 -3.23 -1.64 31.32
N GLY A 245 -2.57 -1.55 30.16
CA GLY A 245 -3.04 -0.77 29.01
C GLY A 245 -3.07 0.75 29.22
N GLN A 246 -2.39 1.28 30.24
CA GLN A 246 -2.17 2.71 30.43
C GLN A 246 -0.72 3.09 30.14
N TYR A 247 -0.55 4.22 29.49
CA TYR A 247 0.75 4.76 29.11
C TYR A 247 0.91 6.17 29.68
N MET A 248 2.11 6.48 30.15
CA MET A 248 2.48 7.85 30.48
C MET A 248 3.21 8.46 29.29
N VAL A 249 2.75 9.61 28.83
CA VAL A 249 3.31 10.28 27.66
C VAL A 249 3.77 11.69 28.01
N LEU A 250 4.90 12.11 27.45
CA LEU A 250 5.53 13.40 27.70
C LEU A 250 5.92 14.04 26.36
N GLY A 251 5.87 15.37 26.30
CA GLY A 251 6.42 16.08 25.14
C GLY A 251 7.92 16.23 25.25
N ASP A 252 8.60 16.27 24.11
CA ASP A 252 10.04 16.54 24.08
C ASP A 252 10.36 17.97 24.55
N ASN A 253 9.47 18.93 24.25
CA ASN A 253 9.56 20.29 24.75
C ASN A 253 8.80 20.43 26.07
N ARG A 254 9.45 20.06 27.18
CA ARG A 254 8.84 19.93 28.52
C ARG A 254 8.19 21.20 29.06
N SER A 255 8.66 22.38 28.67
CA SER A 255 8.18 23.67 29.19
C SER A 255 6.84 24.12 28.58
N VAL A 256 6.55 23.70 27.33
CA VAL A 256 5.33 24.10 26.59
C VAL A 256 4.36 22.94 26.35
N SER A 257 4.78 21.71 26.64
CA SER A 257 4.00 20.51 26.39
C SER A 257 2.86 20.33 27.40
N ILE A 258 1.63 20.23 26.88
CA ILE A 258 0.46 19.70 27.61
C ILE A 258 0.45 18.18 27.40
N ASP A 259 0.84 17.44 28.43
CA ASP A 259 1.05 16.00 28.39
C ASP A 259 0.60 15.32 29.70
N SER A 260 1.00 14.08 29.99
CA SER A 260 0.50 13.32 31.14
C SER A 260 0.73 13.97 32.51
N ARG A 261 1.59 14.99 32.60
CA ARG A 261 1.75 15.82 33.81
C ARG A 261 0.54 16.72 34.08
N ASP A 262 -0.19 17.08 33.03
CA ASP A 262 -1.39 17.89 33.11
C ASP A 262 -2.62 17.01 33.40
N SER A 263 -3.45 17.44 34.36
CA SER A 263 -4.65 16.72 34.77
C SER A 263 -5.69 16.55 33.66
N ARG A 264 -5.64 17.38 32.61
CA ARG A 264 -6.50 17.30 31.42
C ARG A 264 -6.13 16.13 30.51
N VAL A 265 -4.87 15.68 30.54
CA VAL A 265 -4.37 14.55 29.74
C VAL A 265 -4.28 13.30 30.61
N GLY A 266 -3.55 13.36 31.71
CA GLY A 266 -3.26 12.20 32.56
C GLY A 266 -2.63 11.03 31.78
N THR A 267 -2.80 9.81 32.26
CA THR A 267 -2.39 8.62 31.49
C THR A 267 -3.28 8.41 30.27
N VAL A 268 -2.71 7.78 29.24
CA VAL A 268 -3.36 7.50 27.96
C VAL A 268 -3.66 6.02 27.87
N ALA A 269 -4.91 5.67 27.55
CA ALA A 269 -5.30 4.28 27.36
C ALA A 269 -4.82 3.76 26.00
N GLN A 270 -4.43 2.49 25.92
CA GLN A 270 -4.01 1.83 24.67
C GLN A 270 -5.02 2.04 23.52
N ARG A 271 -6.32 2.01 23.84
CA ARG A 271 -7.41 2.19 22.86
C ARG A 271 -7.49 3.60 22.27
N ASP A 272 -6.96 4.59 22.99
CA ASP A 272 -6.94 5.99 22.55
C ASP A 272 -5.72 6.26 21.66
N ILE A 273 -4.72 5.36 21.68
CA ILE A 273 -3.54 5.44 20.83
C ILE A 273 -3.90 4.99 19.41
N LEU A 274 -3.76 5.92 18.47
CA LEU A 274 -3.98 5.66 17.04
C LEU A 274 -2.82 4.89 16.43
N GLY A 275 -1.59 5.14 16.87
CA GLY A 275 -0.43 4.40 16.41
C GLY A 275 0.91 5.05 16.72
N LYS A 276 1.98 4.33 16.36
CA LYS A 276 3.38 4.74 16.56
C LYS A 276 3.88 5.51 15.34
N VAL A 277 4.50 6.67 15.54
CA VAL A 277 5.17 7.42 14.47
C VAL A 277 6.35 6.62 13.93
N ILE A 278 6.39 6.41 12.62
CA ILE A 278 7.42 5.62 11.93
C ILE A 278 8.23 6.44 10.92
N LEU A 279 7.69 7.58 10.46
CA LEU A 279 8.36 8.45 9.50
C LEU A 279 7.95 9.90 9.73
N VAL A 280 8.93 10.79 9.63
CA VAL A 280 8.76 12.25 9.66
C VAL A 280 9.21 12.79 8.30
N VAL A 281 8.36 13.60 7.68
CA VAL A 281 8.62 14.26 6.40
C VAL A 281 8.58 15.76 6.63
N ARG A 282 9.74 16.38 6.52
CA ARG A 282 9.94 17.82 6.68
C ARG A 282 10.11 18.46 5.31
N ALA A 283 9.16 19.30 4.90
CA ALA A 283 9.34 20.16 3.75
C ALA A 283 10.33 21.28 4.13
N ARG A 284 11.38 21.46 3.32
CA ARG A 284 12.34 22.55 3.49
C ARG A 284 11.73 23.88 3.08
#